data_AF-A0A538P861-F1
#
_entry.id   AF-A0A538P861-F1
#
_cell.length_a   1.000
_cell.length_b   1.000
_cell.length_c   1.000
_cell.angle_alpha   90.00
_cell.angle_beta   90.00
_cell.angle_gamma   90.00
#
_symmetry.space_group_name_H-M   'P 1'
#
loop_
_entity.id
_entity.type
_entity.pdbx_description
1 polymer ?
#
loop_
_entity_poly.entity_id
_entity_poly.type
_entity_poly.pdbx_seq_one_letter_code
_entity_poly.pdbx_strand_id
1 'polypeptide(L)'
;MFSRRFSKFGISGIDVHKPSKPVIAEMGGLAILSGVALASVPLLLFGNLDSELALTAFATIALVGLLGVADDISGLKQRYKPFLVAFTSLPLVVSLAGRTDLSLPLLGFISLGALYPFFVVPLAVTTSANFSNMLAGFNGLEAGYSAIAIGALSFLSWWKGEVALALLGALVVVAYLGFLKLNWYPARIFPGDSGTLMGGAAIAALGLAGRLEFAAIVVSIPAAFDFALKMLSRRPFAQRHDFSDSTINSDGKLEPAGYPALVHAFMRVSPLGEEELVRSLL
;
A
#
# COMPACT_ATOMS: atom_id res chain seq x y z
N MET A 1 -17.74 15.12 6.02
CA MET A 1 -19.10 14.70 5.58
C MET A 1 -19.15 13.21 5.24
N PHE A 2 -18.14 12.65 4.55
CA PHE A 2 -18.03 11.22 4.23
C PHE A 2 -17.84 10.29 5.44
N SER A 3 -16.95 10.62 6.39
CA SER A 3 -16.69 9.77 7.57
C SER A 3 -17.95 9.46 8.40
N ARG A 4 -18.85 10.44 8.58
CA ARG A 4 -20.13 10.26 9.28
C ARG A 4 -21.12 9.38 8.51
N ARG A 5 -20.98 9.24 7.19
CA ARG A 5 -21.85 8.39 6.37
C ARG A 5 -21.36 6.93 6.39
N PHE A 6 -20.06 6.67 6.30
CA PHE A 6 -19.52 5.30 6.32
C PHE A 6 -19.82 4.55 7.62
N SER A 7 -19.64 5.22 8.77
CA SER A 7 -20.02 4.64 10.07
C SER A 7 -21.52 4.32 10.17
N LYS A 8 -22.39 5.08 9.47
CA LYS A 8 -23.83 4.76 9.40
C LYS A 8 -24.16 3.54 8.53
N PHE A 9 -23.29 3.18 7.59
CA PHE A 9 -23.42 1.99 6.76
C PHE A 9 -22.69 0.77 7.35
N GLY A 10 -22.19 0.85 8.58
CA GLY A 10 -21.46 -0.23 9.25
C GLY A 10 -20.02 -0.40 8.77
N ILE A 11 -19.50 0.55 7.98
CA ILE A 11 -18.13 0.53 7.47
C ILE A 11 -17.25 1.36 8.41
N SER A 12 -16.82 0.71 9.49
CA SER A 12 -16.05 1.34 10.55
C SER A 12 -15.30 0.34 11.41
N GLY A 13 -14.12 0.75 11.89
CA GLY A 13 -13.25 -0.01 12.75
C GLY A 13 -13.11 0.62 14.12
N ILE A 14 -12.70 -0.18 15.10
CA ILE A 14 -12.37 0.28 16.44
C ILE A 14 -10.89 0.65 16.47
N ASP A 15 -10.55 1.85 16.94
CA ASP A 15 -9.16 2.18 17.24
C ASP A 15 -8.74 1.50 18.55
N VAL A 16 -8.14 0.32 18.40
CA VAL A 16 -7.77 -0.58 19.50
C VAL A 16 -6.65 -0.03 20.38
N HIS A 17 -5.86 0.93 19.88
CA HIS A 17 -4.75 1.55 20.60
C HIS A 17 -5.15 2.84 21.32
N LYS A 18 -6.45 3.04 21.58
CA LYS A 18 -6.97 4.12 22.45
C LYS A 18 -7.74 3.57 23.64
N PRO A 19 -7.59 4.18 24.83
CA PRO A 19 -8.40 3.82 26.01
C PRO A 19 -9.91 3.91 25.76
N SER A 20 -10.35 4.93 24.99
CA SER A 20 -11.76 5.15 24.68
C SER A 20 -12.31 4.27 23.56
N LYS A 21 -11.46 3.49 22.87
CA LYS A 21 -11.83 2.62 21.74
C LYS A 21 -12.81 3.28 20.75
N PRO A 22 -12.49 4.47 20.21
CA PRO A 22 -13.40 5.19 19.34
C PRO A 22 -13.66 4.39 18.06
N VAL A 23 -14.90 4.47 17.56
CA VAL A 23 -15.28 3.92 16.26
C VAL A 23 -14.93 4.92 15.17
N ILE A 24 -14.07 4.52 14.25
CA ILE A 24 -13.51 5.34 13.18
C ILE A 24 -14.01 4.81 11.83
N ALA A 25 -14.32 5.71 10.90
CA ALA A 25 -14.74 5.32 9.56
C ALA A 25 -13.62 4.55 8.83
N GLU A 26 -13.97 3.42 8.23
CA GLU A 26 -13.11 2.67 7.31
C GLU A 26 -13.44 3.07 5.85
N MET A 27 -12.58 2.73 4.89
CA MET A 27 -12.59 3.19 3.47
C MET A 27 -11.99 4.59 3.18
N GLY A 28 -10.94 4.97 3.88
CA GLY A 28 -10.10 6.11 3.52
C GLY A 28 -9.51 6.03 2.10
N GLY A 29 -9.27 4.81 1.61
CA GLY A 29 -8.75 4.56 0.27
C GLY A 29 -9.62 5.13 -0.84
N LEU A 30 -10.95 5.20 -0.67
CA LEU A 30 -11.82 5.84 -1.65
C LEU A 30 -11.52 7.34 -1.80
N ALA A 31 -11.17 8.03 -0.71
CA ALA A 31 -10.79 9.44 -0.74
C ALA A 31 -9.46 9.63 -1.48
N ILE A 32 -8.50 8.72 -1.26
CA ILE A 32 -7.21 8.71 -1.97
C ILE A 32 -7.47 8.49 -3.47
N LEU A 33 -8.19 7.42 -3.84
CA LEU A 33 -8.50 7.08 -5.23
C LEU A 33 -9.24 8.21 -5.95
N SER A 34 -10.24 8.81 -5.30
CA SER A 34 -10.97 9.95 -5.87
C SER A 34 -10.07 11.17 -6.06
N GLY A 35 -9.15 11.43 -5.12
CA GLY A 35 -8.17 12.50 -5.22
C GLY A 35 -7.23 12.30 -6.41
N VAL A 36 -6.69 11.09 -6.58
CA VAL A 36 -5.83 10.75 -7.73
C VAL A 36 -6.62 10.87 -9.03
N ALA A 37 -7.81 10.27 -9.13
CA ALA A 37 -8.61 10.30 -10.36
C ALA A 37 -9.04 11.72 -10.78
N LEU A 38 -9.40 12.59 -9.83
CA LEU A 38 -9.76 13.97 -10.15
C LEU A 38 -8.55 14.80 -10.57
N ALA A 39 -7.42 14.62 -9.88
CA ALA A 39 -6.21 15.38 -10.16
C ALA A 39 -5.45 14.86 -11.40
N SER A 40 -5.70 13.64 -11.87
CA SER A 40 -5.17 13.14 -13.14
C SER A 40 -5.79 13.81 -14.37
N VAL A 41 -7.05 14.27 -14.29
CA VAL A 41 -7.75 14.91 -15.42
C VAL A 41 -6.97 16.09 -16.01
N PRO A 42 -6.57 17.14 -15.26
CA PRO A 42 -5.80 18.25 -15.84
C PRO A 42 -4.43 17.81 -16.35
N LEU A 43 -3.80 16.79 -15.75
CA LEU A 43 -2.51 16.27 -16.20
C LEU A 43 -2.61 15.46 -17.50
N LEU A 44 -3.73 14.78 -17.73
CA LEU A 44 -4.04 14.13 -19.00
C LEU A 44 -4.32 15.15 -20.11
N LEU A 45 -4.97 16.26 -19.77
CA LEU A 45 -5.33 17.30 -20.74
C LEU A 45 -4.14 18.22 -21.08
N PHE A 46 -3.25 18.48 -20.12
CA PHE A 46 -2.24 19.54 -20.23
C PHE A 46 -0.83 19.17 -19.72
N GLY A 47 -0.65 17.99 -19.09
CA GLY A 47 0.51 17.69 -18.25
C GLY A 47 1.31 16.44 -18.62
N ASN A 48 1.27 15.97 -19.88
CA ASN A 48 2.06 14.82 -20.36
C ASN A 48 1.87 13.51 -19.54
N LEU A 49 0.67 13.26 -19.00
CA LEU A 49 0.33 12.01 -18.30
C LEU A 49 -0.24 10.93 -19.27
N ASP A 50 -0.14 11.15 -20.56
CA ASP A 50 -0.77 10.38 -21.64
C ASP A 50 0.07 9.19 -22.13
N SER A 51 1.24 8.94 -21.53
CA SER A 51 2.06 7.78 -21.90
C SER A 51 1.35 6.47 -21.55
N GLU A 52 1.45 5.47 -22.44
CA GLU A 52 0.83 4.16 -22.25
C GLU A 52 1.24 3.51 -20.92
N LEU A 53 2.52 3.64 -20.54
CA LEU A 53 3.04 3.13 -19.27
C LEU A 53 2.39 3.80 -18.07
N ALA A 54 2.22 5.13 -18.09
CA ALA A 54 1.57 5.84 -16.99
C ALA A 54 0.07 5.52 -16.92
N LEU A 55 -0.62 5.43 -18.06
CA LEU A 55 -2.04 5.10 -18.12
C LEU A 55 -2.32 3.67 -17.61
N THR A 56 -1.51 2.69 -18.01
CA THR A 56 -1.68 1.30 -17.57
C THR A 56 -1.25 1.08 -16.12
N ALA A 57 -0.23 1.81 -15.64
CA ALA A 57 0.12 1.87 -14.23
C ALA A 57 -1.03 2.47 -13.40
N PHE A 58 -1.58 3.62 -13.82
CA PHE A 58 -2.72 4.25 -13.18
C PHE A 58 -3.94 3.33 -13.16
N ALA A 59 -4.27 2.70 -14.29
CA ALA A 59 -5.39 1.75 -14.37
C ALA A 59 -5.21 0.58 -13.40
N THR A 60 -4.00 0.03 -13.29
CA THR A 60 -3.70 -1.04 -12.33
C THR A 60 -3.88 -0.58 -10.89
N ILE A 61 -3.34 0.60 -10.52
CA ILE A 61 -3.49 1.18 -9.18
C ILE A 61 -4.98 1.39 -8.86
N ALA A 62 -5.74 1.96 -9.80
CA ALA A 62 -7.16 2.21 -9.64
C ALA A 62 -7.97 0.92 -9.49
N LEU A 63 -7.69 -0.11 -10.31
CA LEU A 63 -8.37 -1.40 -10.21
C LEU A 63 -8.08 -2.11 -8.88
N VAL A 64 -6.85 -2.06 -8.37
CA VAL A 64 -6.54 -2.59 -7.02
C VAL A 64 -7.25 -1.79 -5.94
N GLY A 65 -7.27 -0.45 -6.03
CA GLY A 65 -8.02 0.39 -5.09
C GLY A 65 -9.52 0.09 -5.09
N LEU A 66 -10.12 -0.11 -6.26
CA LEU A 66 -11.53 -0.52 -6.41
C LEU A 66 -11.79 -1.92 -5.86
N LEU A 67 -10.87 -2.87 -6.07
CA LEU A 67 -10.94 -4.19 -5.45
C LEU A 67 -10.91 -4.09 -3.93
N GLY A 68 -10.03 -3.26 -3.37
CA GLY A 68 -9.99 -3.00 -1.93
C GLY A 68 -11.26 -2.31 -1.41
N VAL A 69 -11.89 -1.43 -2.20
CA VAL A 69 -13.22 -0.86 -1.88
C VAL A 69 -14.29 -1.96 -1.84
N ALA A 70 -14.28 -2.87 -2.81
CA ALA A 70 -15.21 -4.00 -2.83
C ALA A 70 -15.00 -4.93 -1.64
N ASP A 71 -13.74 -5.10 -1.22
CA ASP A 71 -13.35 -5.89 -0.06
C ASP A 71 -13.77 -5.25 1.27
N ASP A 72 -13.54 -3.95 1.44
CA ASP A 72 -14.00 -3.18 2.61
C ASP A 72 -15.53 -3.28 2.79
N ILE A 73 -16.29 -3.41 1.70
CA ILE A 73 -17.76 -3.57 1.73
C ILE A 73 -18.18 -5.02 1.95
N SER A 74 -17.50 -5.98 1.31
CA SER A 74 -17.99 -7.37 1.18
C SER A 74 -17.31 -8.35 2.14
N GLY A 75 -16.18 -7.98 2.75
CA GLY A 75 -15.38 -8.83 3.62
C GLY A 75 -14.85 -10.08 2.91
N LEU A 76 -14.04 -9.92 1.86
CA LEU A 76 -13.54 -11.05 1.09
C LEU A 76 -12.59 -11.93 1.93
N LYS A 77 -12.66 -13.24 1.71
CA LYS A 77 -11.76 -14.19 2.39
C LYS A 77 -10.32 -13.97 1.89
N GLN A 78 -9.38 -13.91 2.83
CA GLN A 78 -7.96 -13.65 2.57
C GLN A 78 -7.35 -14.53 1.47
N ARG A 79 -7.77 -15.80 1.38
CA ARG A 79 -7.29 -16.75 0.36
C ARG A 79 -7.59 -16.36 -1.09
N TYR A 80 -8.59 -15.53 -1.33
CA TYR A 80 -8.98 -15.10 -2.69
C TYR A 80 -8.32 -13.79 -3.10
N LYS A 81 -7.93 -12.94 -2.12
CA LYS A 81 -7.39 -11.60 -2.39
C LYS A 81 -6.16 -11.65 -3.31
N PRO A 82 -5.16 -12.52 -3.12
CA PRO A 82 -3.99 -12.57 -4.00
C PRO A 82 -4.35 -12.83 -5.46
N PHE A 83 -5.27 -13.75 -5.72
CA PHE A 83 -5.70 -14.07 -7.09
C PHE A 83 -6.45 -12.90 -7.73
N LEU A 84 -7.34 -12.25 -6.99
CA LEU A 84 -8.09 -11.10 -7.49
C LEU A 84 -7.17 -9.91 -7.80
N VAL A 85 -6.18 -9.65 -6.93
CA VAL A 85 -5.17 -8.62 -7.16
C VAL A 85 -4.33 -8.96 -8.40
N ALA A 86 -3.94 -10.21 -8.60
CA ALA A 86 -3.22 -10.62 -9.80
C ALA A 86 -3.99 -10.27 -11.09
N PHE A 87 -5.31 -10.49 -11.13
CA PHE A 87 -6.14 -10.12 -12.29
C PHE A 87 -6.21 -8.61 -12.53
N THR A 88 -6.16 -7.78 -11.49
CA THR A 88 -6.15 -6.32 -11.66
C THR A 88 -4.86 -5.78 -12.31
N SER A 89 -3.80 -6.59 -12.38
CA SER A 89 -2.53 -6.21 -13.04
C SER A 89 -2.56 -6.30 -14.57
N LEU A 90 -3.65 -6.81 -15.17
CA LEU A 90 -3.76 -7.01 -16.62
C LEU A 90 -3.39 -5.79 -17.49
N PRO A 91 -3.75 -4.54 -17.14
CA PRO A 91 -3.31 -3.38 -17.92
C PRO A 91 -1.77 -3.29 -18.06
N LEU A 92 -1.04 -3.55 -16.97
CA LEU A 92 0.43 -3.59 -17.01
C LEU A 92 0.95 -4.84 -17.74
N VAL A 93 0.30 -6.00 -17.60
CA VAL A 93 0.70 -7.20 -18.36
C VAL A 93 0.67 -6.92 -19.86
N VAL A 94 -0.36 -6.21 -20.34
CA VAL A 94 -0.52 -5.85 -21.75
C VAL A 94 0.54 -4.85 -22.20
N SER A 95 0.71 -3.72 -21.49
CA SER A 95 1.70 -2.70 -21.90
C SER A 95 3.15 -3.17 -21.76
N LEU A 96 3.40 -4.14 -20.88
CA LEU A 96 4.72 -4.73 -20.67
C LEU A 96 4.95 -6.04 -21.44
N ALA A 97 4.02 -6.46 -22.31
CA ALA A 97 4.11 -7.74 -23.02
C ALA A 97 5.39 -7.90 -23.86
N GLY A 98 5.95 -6.79 -24.35
CA GLY A 98 7.22 -6.76 -25.08
C GLY A 98 8.48 -6.76 -24.20
N ARG A 99 8.36 -6.61 -22.87
CA ARG A 99 9.50 -6.68 -21.94
C ARG A 99 9.74 -8.12 -21.53
N THR A 100 10.95 -8.62 -21.74
CA THR A 100 11.29 -10.03 -21.49
C THR A 100 12.42 -10.22 -20.48
N ASP A 101 12.88 -9.13 -19.87
CA ASP A 101 14.07 -9.10 -19.04
C ASP A 101 13.80 -8.38 -17.71
N LEU A 102 14.41 -8.91 -16.65
CA LEU A 102 14.48 -8.25 -15.35
C LEU A 102 15.81 -7.49 -15.25
N SER A 103 15.73 -6.19 -14.93
CA SER A 103 16.90 -5.35 -14.73
C SER A 103 17.33 -5.36 -13.26
N LEU A 104 18.48 -5.95 -12.96
CA LEU A 104 19.06 -5.95 -11.61
C LEU A 104 20.37 -5.15 -11.59
N PRO A 105 20.59 -4.30 -10.57
CA PRO A 105 21.90 -3.70 -10.35
C PRO A 105 22.96 -4.79 -10.21
N LEU A 106 24.15 -4.54 -10.75
CA LEU A 106 25.33 -5.43 -10.73
C LEU A 106 25.20 -6.72 -11.57
N LEU A 107 24.00 -7.33 -11.64
CA LEU A 107 23.75 -8.56 -12.41
C LEU A 107 23.34 -8.30 -13.86
N GLY A 108 22.94 -7.06 -14.19
CA GLY A 108 22.51 -6.68 -15.53
C GLY A 108 21.10 -7.19 -15.85
N PHE A 109 20.88 -7.55 -17.11
CA PHE A 109 19.58 -8.03 -17.60
C PHE A 109 19.49 -9.55 -17.52
N ILE A 110 18.52 -10.05 -16.76
CA ILE A 110 18.19 -11.47 -16.71
C ILE A 110 17.03 -11.72 -17.66
N SER A 111 17.26 -12.49 -18.72
CA SER A 111 16.21 -12.87 -19.67
C SER A 111 15.26 -13.88 -19.05
N LEU A 112 13.98 -13.53 -19.01
CA LEU A 112 12.87 -14.34 -18.51
C LEU A 112 11.86 -14.68 -19.61
N GLY A 113 11.96 -14.05 -20.79
CA GLY A 113 11.01 -14.25 -21.89
C GLY A 113 9.59 -13.88 -21.47
N ALA A 114 8.62 -14.69 -21.87
CA ALA A 114 7.20 -14.52 -21.55
C ALA A 114 6.90 -14.59 -20.03
N LEU A 115 7.80 -15.16 -19.21
CA LEU A 115 7.61 -15.19 -17.76
C LEU A 115 7.63 -13.78 -17.14
N TYR A 116 8.30 -12.82 -17.76
CA TYR A 116 8.32 -11.45 -17.22
C TYR A 116 6.90 -10.84 -17.18
N PRO A 117 6.19 -10.64 -18.30
CA PRO A 117 4.87 -10.01 -18.27
C PRO A 117 3.81 -10.92 -17.66
N PHE A 118 3.85 -12.24 -17.89
CA PHE A 118 2.75 -13.13 -17.46
C PHE A 118 2.90 -13.67 -16.04
N PHE A 119 4.10 -13.65 -15.46
CA PHE A 119 4.34 -14.16 -14.10
C PHE A 119 4.90 -13.09 -13.17
N VAL A 120 5.99 -12.40 -13.56
CA VAL A 120 6.63 -11.41 -12.69
C VAL A 120 5.72 -10.21 -12.41
N VAL A 121 5.04 -9.68 -13.43
CA VAL A 121 4.14 -8.51 -13.25
C VAL A 121 2.98 -8.82 -12.30
N PRO A 122 2.14 -9.85 -12.50
CA PRO A 122 1.06 -10.17 -11.57
C PRO A 122 1.58 -10.53 -10.18
N LEU A 123 2.70 -11.25 -10.09
CA LEU A 123 3.31 -11.62 -8.81
C LEU A 123 3.74 -10.37 -8.04
N ALA A 124 4.46 -9.44 -8.68
CA ALA A 124 4.96 -8.23 -8.04
C ALA A 124 3.83 -7.30 -7.57
N VAL A 125 2.78 -7.11 -8.37
CA VAL A 125 1.59 -6.34 -7.96
C VAL A 125 0.91 -7.00 -6.76
N THR A 126 0.73 -8.32 -6.82
CA THR A 126 0.08 -9.09 -5.75
C THR A 126 0.88 -9.06 -4.45
N THR A 127 2.18 -9.35 -4.51
CA THR A 127 3.03 -9.39 -3.31
C THR A 127 3.16 -8.02 -2.69
N SER A 128 3.43 -6.97 -3.48
CA SER A 128 3.57 -5.61 -2.95
C SER A 128 2.27 -5.11 -2.31
N ALA A 129 1.11 -5.33 -2.93
CA ALA A 129 -0.19 -4.98 -2.34
C ALA A 129 -0.42 -5.70 -1.00
N ASN A 130 -0.14 -7.00 -0.92
CA ASN A 130 -0.32 -7.76 0.32
C ASN A 130 0.71 -7.40 1.40
N PHE A 131 1.96 -7.11 1.03
CA PHE A 131 2.98 -6.61 1.96
C PHE A 131 2.54 -5.30 2.59
N SER A 132 2.10 -4.34 1.77
CA SER A 132 1.60 -3.06 2.26
C SER A 132 0.35 -3.22 3.12
N ASN A 133 -0.54 -4.16 2.79
CA ASN A 133 -1.72 -4.42 3.62
C ASN A 133 -1.39 -5.08 4.96
N MET A 134 -0.34 -5.89 5.01
CA MET A 134 0.07 -6.52 6.26
C MET A 134 0.91 -5.58 7.13
N LEU A 135 1.67 -4.63 6.56
CA LEU A 135 2.33 -3.54 7.30
C LEU A 135 1.32 -2.45 7.68
N ALA A 136 0.35 -2.83 8.49
CA ALA A 136 -0.76 -2.00 8.94
C ALA A 136 -1.01 -2.20 10.44
N GLY A 137 -1.75 -1.29 11.06
CA GLY A 137 -2.07 -1.43 12.49
C GLY A 137 -2.10 -0.15 13.29
N PHE A 138 -1.46 0.91 12.81
CA PHE A 138 -1.12 2.09 13.61
C PHE A 138 -1.40 3.37 12.83
N ASN A 139 -1.97 4.36 13.51
CA ASN A 139 -2.43 5.61 12.94
C ASN A 139 -1.31 6.36 12.18
N GLY A 140 -1.42 6.40 10.85
CA GLY A 140 -0.49 7.10 9.97
C GLY A 140 0.60 6.22 9.36
N LEU A 141 0.77 4.96 9.78
CA LEU A 141 1.84 4.09 9.31
C LEU A 141 1.66 3.74 7.82
N GLU A 142 0.48 3.27 7.44
CA GLU A 142 0.23 2.75 6.08
C GLU A 142 0.32 3.86 5.04
N ALA A 143 -0.30 5.00 5.35
CA ALA A 143 -0.31 6.17 4.47
C ALA A 143 1.06 6.86 4.41
N GLY A 144 1.78 6.94 5.54
CA GLY A 144 3.13 7.47 5.59
C GLY A 144 4.12 6.61 4.80
N TYR A 145 4.10 5.29 5.02
CA TYR A 145 4.96 4.34 4.31
C TYR A 145 4.72 4.42 2.80
N SER A 146 3.46 4.40 2.38
CA SER A 146 3.08 4.52 0.97
C SER A 146 3.60 5.83 0.36
N ALA A 147 3.42 6.97 1.04
CA ALA A 147 3.90 8.26 0.55
C ALA A 147 5.43 8.30 0.37
N ILE A 148 6.20 7.75 1.32
CA ILE A 148 7.67 7.70 1.25
C ILE A 148 8.13 6.78 0.11
N ALA A 149 7.63 5.55 0.06
CA ALA A 149 8.03 4.55 -0.93
C ALA A 149 7.69 4.99 -2.36
N ILE A 150 6.47 5.50 -2.58
CA ILE A 150 6.02 6.00 -3.88
C ILE A 150 6.77 7.28 -4.25
N GLY A 151 7.06 8.16 -3.28
CA GLY A 151 7.87 9.36 -3.50
C GLY A 151 9.27 9.06 -4.00
N ALA A 152 9.93 8.05 -3.44
CA ALA A 152 11.23 7.59 -3.92
C ALA A 152 11.17 7.08 -5.38
N LEU A 153 10.18 6.25 -5.72
CA LEU A 153 10.00 5.74 -7.08
C LEU A 153 9.59 6.84 -8.08
N SER A 154 8.79 7.80 -7.64
CA SER A 154 8.42 8.99 -8.39
C SER A 154 9.64 9.84 -8.73
N PHE A 155 10.52 10.09 -7.75
CA PHE A 155 11.77 10.81 -7.95
C PHE A 155 12.70 10.07 -8.91
N LEU A 156 12.85 8.75 -8.74
CA LEU A 156 13.69 7.94 -9.64
C LEU A 156 13.13 7.86 -11.07
N SER A 157 11.81 7.87 -11.24
CA SER A 157 11.18 7.95 -12.56
C SER A 157 11.52 9.27 -13.24
N TRP A 158 11.43 10.39 -12.50
CA TRP A 158 11.85 11.71 -13.00
C TRP A 158 13.34 11.72 -13.36
N TRP A 159 14.19 11.16 -12.50
CA TRP A 159 15.64 11.08 -12.74
C TRP A 159 15.99 10.31 -14.01
N LYS A 160 15.20 9.28 -14.37
CA LYS A 160 15.35 8.51 -15.60
C LYS A 160 14.71 9.16 -16.84
N GLY A 161 14.07 10.32 -16.69
CA GLY A 161 13.36 11.00 -17.77
C GLY A 161 11.94 10.47 -18.04
N GLU A 162 11.44 9.55 -17.21
CA GLU A 162 10.08 9.02 -17.30
C GLU A 162 9.07 9.99 -16.66
N VAL A 163 8.89 11.15 -17.28
CA VAL A 163 8.14 12.29 -16.73
C VAL A 163 6.68 11.91 -16.39
N ALA A 164 6.00 11.16 -17.27
CA ALA A 164 4.62 10.74 -17.05
C ALA A 164 4.48 9.84 -15.79
N LEU A 165 5.42 8.91 -15.59
CA LEU A 165 5.44 8.04 -14.41
C LEU A 165 5.78 8.82 -13.14
N ALA A 166 6.69 9.79 -13.24
CA ALA A 166 6.99 10.70 -12.14
C ALA A 166 5.77 11.54 -11.73
N LEU A 167 5.00 12.05 -12.70
CA LEU A 167 3.79 12.81 -12.41
C LEU A 167 2.70 11.93 -11.79
N LEU A 168 2.52 10.70 -12.28
CA LEU A 168 1.63 9.72 -11.65
C LEU A 168 2.04 9.45 -10.20
N GLY A 169 3.33 9.19 -9.95
CA GLY A 169 3.85 8.96 -8.61
C GLY A 169 3.61 10.15 -7.68
N ALA A 170 3.93 11.37 -8.14
CA ALA A 170 3.72 12.59 -7.38
C ALA A 170 2.24 12.83 -7.04
N LEU A 171 1.33 12.53 -7.98
CA LEU A 171 -0.12 12.60 -7.79
C LEU A 171 -0.58 11.69 -6.65
N VAL A 172 -0.13 10.43 -6.68
CA VAL A 172 -0.45 9.43 -5.66
C VAL A 172 0.13 9.87 -4.31
N VAL A 173 1.38 10.34 -4.26
CA VAL A 173 2.01 10.88 -3.04
C VAL A 173 1.18 12.02 -2.44
N VAL A 174 0.78 13.01 -3.25
CA VAL A 174 -0.03 14.14 -2.77
C VAL A 174 -1.38 13.66 -2.22
N ALA A 175 -2.01 12.67 -2.84
CA ALA A 175 -3.25 12.08 -2.34
C ALA A 175 -3.04 11.37 -0.98
N TYR A 176 -1.96 10.58 -0.84
CA TYR A 176 -1.61 9.95 0.44
C TYR A 176 -1.25 10.98 1.52
N LEU A 177 -0.51 12.04 1.20
CA LEU A 177 -0.19 13.11 2.16
C LEU A 177 -1.45 13.89 2.58
N GLY A 178 -2.38 14.14 1.65
CA GLY A 178 -3.67 14.74 1.95
C GLY A 178 -4.50 13.86 2.89
N PHE A 179 -4.52 12.54 2.64
CA PHE A 179 -5.17 11.56 3.51
C PHE A 179 -4.47 11.42 4.87
N LEU A 180 -3.14 11.43 4.90
CA LEU A 180 -2.32 11.30 6.10
C LEU A 180 -2.68 12.38 7.12
N LYS A 181 -3.03 13.60 6.72
CA LYS A 181 -3.52 14.64 7.65
C LYS A 181 -4.75 14.23 8.45
N LEU A 182 -5.58 13.33 7.93
CA LEU A 182 -6.78 12.81 8.59
C LEU A 182 -6.53 11.47 9.30
N ASN A 183 -5.53 10.72 8.85
CA ASN A 183 -5.16 9.42 9.38
C ASN A 183 -4.02 9.46 10.42
N TRP A 184 -3.26 10.57 10.49
CA TRP A 184 -2.21 10.77 11.49
C TRP A 184 -2.79 10.68 12.90
N TYR A 185 -1.95 10.23 13.83
CA TYR A 185 -2.30 10.11 15.23
C TYR A 185 -2.86 11.42 15.83
N PRO A 186 -4.03 11.40 16.50
CA PRO A 186 -5.03 10.33 16.54
C PRO A 186 -5.92 10.33 15.28
N ALA A 187 -6.12 9.15 14.67
CA ALA A 187 -6.80 9.05 13.38
C ALA A 187 -8.29 9.41 13.45
N ARG A 188 -8.78 10.00 12.36
CA ARG A 188 -10.21 10.32 12.13
C ARG A 188 -10.84 9.47 11.04
N ILE A 189 -10.00 8.78 10.27
CA ILE A 189 -10.38 7.87 9.19
C ILE A 189 -9.28 6.84 9.02
N PHE A 190 -9.64 5.58 8.79
CA PHE A 190 -8.71 4.50 8.48
C PHE A 190 -8.61 4.29 6.98
N PRO A 191 -7.44 3.85 6.46
CA PRO A 191 -7.27 3.62 5.04
C PRO A 191 -8.21 2.51 4.50
N GLY A 192 -8.46 1.45 5.29
CA GLY A 192 -9.11 0.23 4.82
C GLY A 192 -8.24 -0.54 3.81
N ASP A 193 -8.72 -1.71 3.36
CA ASP A 193 -8.06 -2.49 2.31
C ASP A 193 -7.96 -1.68 1.01
N SER A 194 -8.92 -0.79 0.74
CA SER A 194 -8.89 0.16 -0.38
C SER A 194 -7.65 1.07 -0.38
N GLY A 195 -7.17 1.51 0.79
CA GLY A 195 -6.02 2.39 0.90
C GLY A 195 -4.69 1.65 0.97
N THR A 196 -4.66 0.49 1.63
CA THR A 196 -3.43 -0.26 1.87
C THR A 196 -3.01 -1.10 0.66
N LEU A 197 -3.94 -1.80 0.00
CA LEU A 197 -3.65 -2.58 -1.21
C LEU A 197 -3.21 -1.65 -2.36
N MET A 198 -3.87 -0.49 -2.47
CA MET A 198 -3.54 0.52 -3.49
C MET A 198 -2.12 1.07 -3.34
N GLY A 199 -1.62 1.22 -2.10
CA GLY A 199 -0.27 1.72 -1.83
C GLY A 199 0.79 0.77 -2.37
N GLY A 200 0.66 -0.53 -2.04
CA GLY A 200 1.53 -1.56 -2.60
C GLY A 200 1.39 -1.73 -4.12
N ALA A 201 0.17 -1.62 -4.66
CA ALA A 201 -0.01 -1.63 -6.11
C ALA A 201 0.71 -0.47 -6.81
N ALA A 202 0.71 0.73 -6.21
CA ALA A 202 1.45 1.87 -6.75
C ALA A 202 2.97 1.68 -6.72
N ILE A 203 3.50 1.08 -5.65
CA ILE A 203 4.91 0.70 -5.54
C ILE A 203 5.29 -0.26 -6.68
N ALA A 204 4.53 -1.35 -6.86
CA ALA A 204 4.77 -2.31 -7.93
C ALA A 204 4.60 -1.71 -9.33
N ALA A 205 3.53 -0.94 -9.56
CA ALA A 205 3.20 -0.37 -10.86
C ALA A 205 4.28 0.61 -11.34
N LEU A 206 4.72 1.54 -10.48
CA LEU A 206 5.79 2.48 -10.82
C LEU A 206 7.14 1.77 -10.97
N GLY A 207 7.42 0.78 -10.11
CA GLY A 207 8.60 -0.07 -10.18
C GLY A 207 8.73 -0.78 -11.53
N LEU A 208 7.69 -1.49 -11.93
CA LEU A 208 7.66 -2.26 -13.18
C LEU A 208 7.62 -1.36 -14.41
N ALA A 209 6.76 -0.34 -14.43
CA ALA A 209 6.62 0.55 -15.59
C ALA A 209 7.91 1.34 -15.84
N GLY A 210 8.55 1.87 -14.79
CA GLY A 210 9.75 2.70 -14.88
C GLY A 210 11.08 1.94 -15.04
N ARG A 211 11.07 0.60 -15.12
CA ARG A 211 12.29 -0.24 -15.02
C ARG A 211 13.10 0.10 -13.76
N LEU A 212 12.40 0.12 -12.63
CA LEU A 212 12.85 0.44 -11.28
C LEU A 212 12.60 -0.75 -10.33
N GLU A 213 12.61 -1.97 -10.85
CA GLU A 213 12.23 -3.20 -10.14
C GLU A 213 13.06 -3.37 -8.86
N PHE A 214 14.37 -3.14 -8.93
CA PHE A 214 15.23 -3.18 -7.75
C PHE A 214 14.89 -2.10 -6.72
N ALA A 215 14.65 -0.86 -7.15
CA ALA A 215 14.26 0.21 -6.24
C ALA A 215 12.92 -0.12 -5.56
N ALA A 216 11.96 -0.68 -6.31
CA ALA A 216 10.69 -1.14 -5.78
C ALA A 216 10.85 -2.27 -4.75
N ILE A 217 11.78 -3.20 -4.98
CA ILE A 217 12.15 -4.23 -3.99
C ILE A 217 12.72 -3.58 -2.72
N VAL A 218 13.66 -2.64 -2.85
CA VAL A 218 14.30 -1.97 -1.71
C VAL A 218 13.28 -1.23 -0.85
N VAL A 219 12.41 -0.41 -1.43
CA VAL A 219 11.37 0.31 -0.67
C VAL A 219 10.31 -0.64 -0.08
N SER A 220 10.18 -1.85 -0.64
CA SER A 220 9.28 -2.89 -0.11
C SER A 220 9.87 -3.69 1.06
N ILE A 221 11.17 -3.56 1.37
CA ILE A 221 11.83 -4.36 2.42
C ILE A 221 11.11 -4.28 3.78
N PRO A 222 10.75 -3.11 4.32
CA PRO A 222 10.09 -3.06 5.63
C PRO A 222 8.77 -3.85 5.66
N ALA A 223 7.95 -3.69 4.63
CA ALA A 223 6.66 -4.37 4.50
C ALA A 223 6.81 -5.87 4.23
N ALA A 224 7.76 -6.25 3.36
CA ALA A 224 8.07 -7.65 3.07
C ALA A 224 8.62 -8.38 4.30
N PHE A 225 9.46 -7.71 5.10
CA PHE A 225 10.01 -8.26 6.32
C PHE A 225 8.94 -8.45 7.40
N ASP A 226 8.06 -7.46 7.60
CA ASP A 226 6.93 -7.59 8.51
C ASP A 226 5.97 -8.72 8.08
N PHE A 227 5.67 -8.81 6.79
CA PHE A 227 4.91 -9.93 6.21
C PHE A 227 5.56 -11.28 6.51
N ALA A 228 6.87 -11.42 6.25
CA ALA A 228 7.60 -12.66 6.48
C ALA A 228 7.56 -13.07 7.96
N LEU A 229 7.74 -12.12 8.87
CA LEU A 229 7.61 -12.37 10.31
C LEU A 229 6.20 -12.88 10.65
N LYS A 230 5.15 -12.21 10.18
CA LYS A 230 3.76 -12.65 10.41
C LYS A 230 3.47 -14.03 9.84
N MET A 231 4.06 -14.39 8.70
CA MET A 231 3.91 -15.74 8.10
C MET A 231 4.61 -16.85 8.89
N LEU A 232 5.64 -16.53 9.68
CA LEU A 232 6.27 -17.50 10.60
C LEU A 232 5.41 -17.80 11.83
N SER A 233 4.37 -17.00 12.07
CA SER A 233 3.39 -17.31 13.11
C SER A 233 2.48 -18.48 12.70
N ARG A 234 1.95 -19.25 13.67
CA ARG A 234 1.16 -20.47 13.44
C ARG A 234 -0.19 -20.29 12.70
N ARG A 235 -0.45 -19.13 12.09
CA ARG A 235 -1.65 -18.81 11.30
C ARG A 235 -1.33 -17.94 10.07
N PRO A 236 -0.69 -18.49 9.03
CA PRO A 236 -0.29 -17.72 7.83
C PRO A 236 -1.45 -17.11 7.02
N PHE A 237 -2.69 -17.54 7.27
CA PHE A 237 -3.89 -17.04 6.59
C PHE A 237 -4.93 -16.42 7.55
N ALA A 238 -4.53 -16.14 8.79
CA ALA A 238 -5.36 -15.41 9.74
C ALA A 238 -5.67 -14.01 9.20
N GLN A 239 -6.91 -13.56 9.33
CA GLN A 239 -7.27 -12.16 9.11
C GLN A 239 -6.55 -11.28 10.14
N ARG A 240 -6.45 -9.97 9.88
CA ARG A 240 -5.92 -9.02 10.87
C ARG A 240 -6.60 -9.18 12.24
N HIS A 241 -7.91 -9.46 12.26
CA HIS A 241 -8.70 -9.67 13.48
C HIS A 241 -8.42 -11.03 14.17
N ASP A 242 -7.80 -11.99 13.47
CA ASP A 242 -7.45 -13.31 14.02
C ASP A 242 -6.11 -13.30 14.77
N PHE A 243 -5.33 -12.22 14.61
CA PHE A 243 -4.18 -11.91 15.43
C PHE A 243 -4.64 -11.11 16.65
N SER A 244 -4.21 -11.50 17.86
CA SER A 244 -4.44 -10.66 19.05
C SER A 244 -3.82 -9.29 18.80
N ASP A 245 -4.58 -8.21 18.90
CA ASP A 245 -4.02 -6.86 18.73
C ASP A 245 -2.97 -6.56 19.81
N SER A 246 -1.97 -5.75 19.47
CA SER A 246 -1.12 -5.12 20.48
C SER A 246 -1.98 -4.25 21.39
N THR A 247 -1.66 -4.24 22.69
CA THR A 247 -2.43 -3.53 23.71
C THR A 247 -1.78 -2.21 24.09
N ILE A 248 -2.50 -1.39 24.83
CA ILE A 248 -1.97 -0.19 25.47
C ILE A 248 -2.00 -0.38 26.99
N ASN A 249 -0.89 -0.09 27.66
CA ASN A 249 -0.80 -0.18 29.11
C ASN A 249 -1.37 1.07 29.80
N SER A 250 -1.37 1.08 31.14
CA SER A 250 -1.87 2.21 31.94
C SER A 250 -1.14 3.53 31.68
N ASP A 251 0.11 3.47 31.22
CA ASP A 251 0.96 4.63 30.94
C ASP A 251 0.83 5.12 29.49
N GLY A 252 -0.08 4.53 28.71
CA GLY A 252 -0.29 4.89 27.31
C GLY A 252 0.78 4.34 26.35
N LYS A 253 1.58 3.36 26.78
CA LYS A 253 2.62 2.71 25.97
C LYS A 253 2.11 1.41 25.36
N LEU A 254 2.60 1.09 24.17
CA LEU A 254 2.20 -0.09 23.41
C LEU A 254 2.89 -1.36 23.92
N GLU A 255 2.13 -2.44 23.99
CA GLU A 255 2.59 -3.77 24.34
C GLU A 255 2.43 -4.73 23.15
N PRO A 256 3.49 -5.47 22.76
CA PRO A 256 3.46 -6.32 21.59
C PRO A 256 2.56 -7.53 21.80
N ALA A 257 1.88 -7.94 20.74
CA ALA A 257 1.11 -9.18 20.76
C ALA A 257 1.98 -10.44 20.67
N GLY A 258 1.37 -11.60 20.90
CA GLY A 258 2.02 -12.92 20.99
C GLY A 258 2.55 -13.52 19.68
N TYR A 259 2.78 -12.71 18.64
CA TYR A 259 3.30 -13.16 17.34
C TYR A 259 4.44 -12.26 16.85
N PRO A 260 5.35 -12.78 16.00
CA PRO A 260 6.42 -11.97 15.41
C PRO A 260 5.88 -10.98 14.37
N ALA A 261 6.26 -9.71 14.51
CA ALA A 261 6.02 -8.62 13.56
C ALA A 261 7.13 -7.57 13.71
N LEU A 262 7.41 -6.80 12.66
CA LEU A 262 8.44 -5.75 12.68
C LEU A 262 8.11 -4.71 13.75
N VAL A 263 6.85 -4.27 13.78
CA VAL A 263 6.33 -3.33 14.79
C VAL A 263 6.54 -3.83 16.22
N HIS A 264 6.39 -5.13 16.48
CA HIS A 264 6.61 -5.72 17.80
C HIS A 264 8.08 -5.77 18.19
N ALA A 265 8.99 -5.90 17.22
CA ALA A 265 10.42 -5.84 17.50
C ALA A 265 10.80 -4.46 18.08
N PHE A 266 10.27 -3.38 17.50
CA PHE A 266 10.46 -2.02 18.02
C PHE A 266 9.86 -1.84 19.41
N MET A 267 8.63 -2.32 19.65
CA MET A 267 7.99 -2.27 20.98
C MET A 267 8.77 -3.02 22.06
N ARG A 268 9.46 -4.12 21.71
CA ARG A 268 10.28 -4.89 22.65
C ARG A 268 11.59 -4.21 23.01
N VAL A 269 12.11 -3.37 22.11
CA VAL A 269 13.36 -2.63 22.32
C VAL A 269 13.11 -1.39 23.19
N SER A 270 11.97 -0.70 23.00
CA SER A 270 11.63 0.49 23.77
C SER A 270 10.11 0.61 24.01
N PRO A 271 9.67 0.98 25.23
CA PRO A 271 8.26 1.28 25.49
C PRO A 271 7.85 2.59 24.80
N LEU A 272 7.23 2.47 23.63
CA LEU A 272 6.82 3.58 22.78
C LEU A 272 5.30 3.79 22.83
N GLY A 273 4.87 5.05 22.79
CA GLY A 273 3.51 5.39 22.40
C GLY A 273 3.31 5.14 20.90
N GLU A 274 2.06 5.09 20.44
CA GLU A 274 1.76 4.83 19.03
C GLU A 274 2.37 5.87 18.08
N GLU A 275 2.27 7.17 18.39
CA GLU A 275 2.86 8.19 17.54
C GLU A 275 4.40 8.08 17.47
N GLU A 276 5.05 7.78 18.59
CA GLU A 276 6.50 7.61 18.66
C GLU A 276 6.96 6.39 17.85
N LEU A 277 6.19 5.30 17.92
CA LEU A 277 6.44 4.10 17.13
C LEU A 277 6.33 4.39 15.63
N VAL A 278 5.24 5.02 15.19
CA VAL A 278 5.03 5.34 13.77
C VAL A 278 6.14 6.24 13.24
N ARG A 279 6.52 7.28 13.98
CA ARG A 279 7.64 8.16 13.61
C ARG A 279 9.00 7.45 13.54
N SER A 280 9.18 6.35 14.28
CA SER A 280 10.42 5.57 14.27
C SER A 280 10.49 4.59 13.10
N LEU A 281 9.35 4.26 12.51
CA LEU A 281 9.22 3.32 11.38
C LEU A 281 9.23 4.01 10.01
N LEU A 282 8.85 5.29 9.95
CA LEU A 282 8.83 6.14 8.75
C LEU A 282 10.17 6.85 8.56
#